data_AF-A0A9X1PE60-F1
#
_entry.id   AF-A0A9X1PE60-F1
#
_cell.length_a   1.000
_cell.length_b   1.000
_cell.length_c   1.000
_cell.angle_alpha   90.00
_cell.angle_beta   90.00
_cell.angle_gamma   90.00
#
_symmetry.space_group_name_H-M   'P 1'
#
loop_
_entity.id
_entity.type
_entity.pdbx_description
1 polymer ?
#
loop_
_entity_poly.entity_id
_entity_poly.type
_entity_poly.pdbx_seq_one_letter_code
_entity_poly.pdbx_strand_id
1 'polypeptide(L)'
;MSRLKTIRSDWFADELLIITQISGDIENADVIRWEQTLHAALDQVPDSGAFKIFINLYGFKAVDLEAHKQFRNIIPLNLASYGWKVGYVAMFPEEAEKMIIFKKRNVQCIAAAHCHQDVTKIEKYESLYSSDNEHFFTDAEAADAWIRSSNRSWS
;
A
#
# COMPACT_ATOMS: atom_id res chain seq x y z
N MET A 1 -16.01 23.07 -6.96
CA MET A 1 -14.96 22.62 -7.89
C MET A 1 -14.54 21.23 -7.43
N SER A 2 -14.79 20.17 -8.22
CA SER A 2 -14.30 18.84 -7.86
C SER A 2 -12.78 18.87 -7.83
N ARG A 3 -12.17 18.46 -6.72
CA ARG A 3 -10.71 18.23 -6.71
C ARG A 3 -10.41 17.17 -7.75
N LEU A 4 -9.39 17.38 -8.57
CA LEU A 4 -8.91 16.38 -9.53
C LEU A 4 -8.62 15.08 -8.78
N LYS A 5 -9.28 13.99 -9.16
CA LYS A 5 -9.02 12.66 -8.60
C LYS A 5 -7.73 12.12 -9.22
N THR A 6 -6.89 11.49 -8.40
CA THR A 6 -5.75 10.69 -8.90
C THR A 6 -6.01 9.24 -8.58
N ILE A 7 -5.95 8.37 -9.58
CA ILE A 7 -6.15 6.92 -9.45
C ILE A 7 -5.15 6.24 -10.38
N ARG A 8 -4.08 5.66 -9.82
CA ARG A 8 -3.04 4.97 -10.61
C ARG A 8 -2.23 4.00 -9.77
N SER A 9 -1.59 3.07 -10.46
CA SER A 9 -0.48 2.29 -9.92
C SER A 9 0.52 2.03 -11.03
N ASP A 10 1.80 2.28 -10.76
CA ASP A 10 2.88 2.21 -11.74
C ASP A 10 3.99 1.29 -11.20
N TRP A 11 4.58 0.50 -12.10
CA TRP A 11 5.74 -0.36 -11.82
C TRP A 11 7.03 0.29 -12.36
N PHE A 12 7.98 0.54 -11.47
CA PHE A 12 9.31 1.06 -11.77
C PHE A 12 10.33 -0.08 -11.67
N ALA A 13 10.56 -0.76 -12.79
CA ALA A 13 11.35 -1.99 -12.85
C ALA A 13 12.78 -1.83 -12.32
N ASP A 14 13.45 -0.73 -12.66
CA ASP A 14 14.85 -0.46 -12.27
C ASP A 14 15.01 -0.28 -10.75
N GLU A 15 13.91 0.00 -10.04
CA GLU A 15 13.90 0.26 -8.61
C GLU A 15 13.18 -0.84 -7.82
N LEU A 16 12.66 -1.84 -8.53
CA LEU A 16 11.75 -2.85 -8.03
C LEU A 16 10.60 -2.23 -7.22
N LEU A 17 10.04 -1.10 -7.67
CA LEU A 17 9.12 -0.29 -6.90
C LEU A 17 7.75 -0.19 -7.57
N ILE A 18 6.70 -0.50 -6.83
CA ILE A 18 5.33 -0.14 -7.18
C ILE A 18 4.98 1.16 -6.45
N ILE A 19 4.45 2.15 -7.17
CA ILE A 19 3.81 3.31 -6.54
C ILE A 19 2.33 3.25 -6.86
N THR A 20 1.50 3.24 -5.83
CA THR A 20 0.05 3.27 -5.98
C THR A 20 -0.52 4.49 -5.29
N GLN A 21 -1.45 5.19 -5.96
CA GLN A 21 -1.99 6.45 -5.48
C GLN A 21 -3.50 6.53 -5.72
N ILE A 22 -4.22 6.90 -4.66
CA ILE A 22 -5.64 7.25 -4.71
C ILE A 22 -5.90 8.52 -3.88
N SER A 23 -6.47 9.55 -4.50
CA SER A 23 -6.74 10.84 -3.83
C SER A 23 -7.90 11.61 -4.48
N GLY A 24 -8.53 12.50 -3.70
CA GLY A 24 -9.73 13.23 -4.09
C GLY A 24 -10.97 12.72 -3.34
N ASP A 25 -12.14 13.13 -3.81
CA ASP A 25 -13.43 12.63 -3.32
C ASP A 25 -13.73 11.30 -4.03
N ILE A 26 -13.54 10.19 -3.34
CA ILE A 26 -13.49 8.84 -3.90
C ILE A 26 -14.81 8.11 -3.71
N GLU A 27 -15.39 7.65 -4.82
CA GLU A 27 -16.58 6.80 -4.89
C GLU A 27 -16.20 5.31 -4.97
N ASN A 28 -17.16 4.41 -4.79
CA ASN A 28 -16.91 2.97 -4.89
C ASN A 28 -16.28 2.57 -6.26
N ALA A 29 -16.78 3.12 -7.36
CA ALA A 29 -16.23 2.87 -8.69
C ALA A 29 -14.76 3.26 -8.83
N ASP A 30 -14.32 4.32 -8.13
CA ASP A 30 -12.93 4.75 -8.09
C ASP A 30 -12.06 3.77 -7.29
N VAL A 31 -12.57 3.22 -6.19
CA VAL A 31 -11.90 2.18 -5.39
C VAL A 31 -11.68 0.91 -6.23
N ILE A 32 -12.72 0.48 -6.97
CA ILE A 32 -12.61 -0.67 -7.89
C ILE A 32 -11.57 -0.40 -8.97
N ARG A 33 -11.60 0.79 -9.57
CA ARG A 33 -10.64 1.17 -10.61
C ARG A 33 -9.20 1.20 -10.06
N TRP A 34 -9.01 1.71 -8.85
CA TRP A 34 -7.71 1.74 -8.20
C TRP A 34 -7.17 0.32 -7.92
N GLU A 35 -8.03 -0.59 -7.46
CA GLU A 35 -7.66 -1.99 -7.28
C GLU A 35 -7.20 -2.63 -8.60
N GLN A 36 -7.93 -2.37 -9.69
CA GLN A 36 -7.56 -2.85 -11.03
C GLN A 36 -6.20 -2.31 -11.49
N THR A 37 -5.90 -1.02 -11.24
CA THR A 37 -4.57 -0.49 -11.58
C THR A 37 -3.48 -1.13 -10.73
N LEU A 38 -3.75 -1.39 -9.45
CA LEU A 38 -2.81 -2.07 -8.55
C LEU A 38 -2.50 -3.49 -9.04
N HIS A 39 -3.52 -4.26 -9.42
CA HIS A 39 -3.34 -5.58 -10.00
C HIS A 39 -2.54 -5.53 -11.30
N ALA A 40 -2.82 -4.58 -12.19
CA ALA A 40 -2.07 -4.40 -13.42
C ALA A 40 -0.58 -4.06 -13.19
N ALA A 41 -0.26 -3.30 -12.14
CA ALA A 41 1.13 -3.03 -11.75
C ALA A 41 1.80 -4.27 -11.14
N LEU A 42 1.10 -5.01 -10.27
CA LEU A 42 1.61 -6.24 -9.66
C LEU A 42 1.87 -7.35 -10.69
N ASP A 43 1.03 -7.47 -11.71
CA ASP A 43 1.18 -8.48 -12.77
C ASP A 43 2.44 -8.25 -13.62
N GLN A 44 2.96 -7.01 -13.68
CA GLN A 44 4.22 -6.66 -14.34
C GLN A 44 5.47 -7.11 -13.57
N VAL A 45 5.35 -7.44 -12.28
CA VAL A 45 6.48 -7.99 -11.52
C VAL A 45 6.80 -9.39 -12.06
N PRO A 46 8.06 -9.69 -12.43
CA PRO A 46 8.43 -11.01 -12.92
C PRO A 46 8.15 -12.13 -11.92
N ASP A 47 7.84 -13.32 -12.42
CA ASP A 47 7.70 -14.52 -11.59
C ASP A 47 8.96 -14.78 -10.76
N SER A 48 8.78 -15.20 -9.51
CA SER A 48 9.86 -15.34 -8.52
C SER A 48 10.63 -14.04 -8.21
N GLY A 49 10.12 -12.88 -8.65
CA GLY A 49 10.68 -11.57 -8.38
C GLY A 49 10.33 -11.02 -6.99
N ALA A 50 10.77 -9.79 -6.75
CA ALA A 50 10.44 -9.04 -5.54
C ALA A 50 10.04 -7.60 -5.89
N PHE A 51 9.28 -6.97 -5.00
CA PHE A 51 8.93 -5.56 -5.12
C PHE A 51 8.86 -4.85 -3.77
N LYS A 52 9.17 -3.56 -3.79
CA LYS A 52 8.85 -2.56 -2.78
C LYS A 52 7.55 -1.88 -3.18
N ILE A 53 6.80 -1.33 -2.24
CA ILE A 53 5.59 -0.59 -2.56
C ILE A 53 5.47 0.72 -1.79
N PHE A 54 5.09 1.78 -2.49
CA PHE A 54 4.61 3.02 -1.89
C PHE A 54 3.10 3.13 -2.07
N ILE A 55 2.36 3.12 -0.95
CA ILE A 55 0.93 3.34 -0.88
C ILE A 55 0.67 4.80 -0.51
N ASN A 56 0.40 5.64 -1.51
CA ASN A 56 0.11 7.06 -1.33
C ASN A 56 -1.41 7.31 -1.25
N LEU A 57 -1.90 7.48 -0.03
CA LEU A 57 -3.30 7.80 0.27
C LEU A 57 -3.49 9.28 0.62
N TYR A 58 -2.46 10.11 0.44
CA TYR A 58 -2.53 11.51 0.79
C TYR A 58 -3.62 12.21 -0.03
N GLY A 59 -4.60 12.79 0.66
CA GLY A 59 -5.74 13.44 0.05
C GLY A 59 -6.91 12.51 -0.29
N PHE A 60 -6.85 11.22 0.10
CA PHE A 60 -7.97 10.30 0.00
C PHE A 60 -9.13 10.75 0.91
N LYS A 61 -10.33 10.85 0.34
CA LYS A 61 -11.58 11.08 1.07
C LYS A 61 -12.66 10.16 0.52
N ALA A 62 -13.06 9.16 1.31
CA ALA A 62 -14.20 8.34 0.94
C ALA A 62 -15.49 9.18 1.01
N VAL A 63 -16.32 9.13 -0.04
CA VAL A 63 -17.62 9.83 -0.06
C VAL A 63 -18.68 9.13 0.79
N ASP A 64 -18.49 7.83 1.08
CA ASP A 64 -19.39 7.02 1.90
C ASP A 64 -18.65 5.92 2.71
N LEU A 65 -19.38 5.25 3.60
CA LEU A 65 -18.85 4.19 4.46
C LEU A 65 -18.54 2.88 3.71
N GLU A 66 -19.18 2.63 2.58
CA GLU A 66 -19.00 1.41 1.79
C GLU A 66 -17.67 1.46 1.05
N ALA A 67 -17.39 2.56 0.36
CA ALA A 67 -16.11 2.87 -0.26
C ALA A 67 -14.98 2.79 0.77
N HIS A 68 -15.19 3.32 1.98
CA HIS A 68 -14.21 3.21 3.06
C HIS A 68 -13.99 1.76 3.55
N LYS A 69 -15.03 0.92 3.60
CA LYS A 69 -14.90 -0.50 3.99
C LYS A 69 -14.14 -1.30 2.93
N GLN A 70 -14.52 -1.17 1.66
CA GLN A 70 -13.86 -1.88 0.56
C GLN A 70 -12.39 -1.47 0.47
N PHE A 71 -12.12 -0.17 0.50
CA PHE A 71 -10.77 0.39 0.46
C PHE A 71 -9.82 -0.22 1.50
N ARG A 72 -10.29 -0.36 2.75
CA ARG A 72 -9.46 -0.81 3.88
C ARG A 72 -8.88 -2.21 3.73
N ASN A 73 -9.49 -3.06 2.91
CA ASN A 73 -9.06 -4.45 2.75
C ASN A 73 -8.10 -4.63 1.57
N ILE A 74 -8.07 -3.71 0.60
CA ILE A 74 -7.33 -3.89 -0.65
C ILE A 74 -5.84 -4.08 -0.37
N ILE A 75 -5.19 -3.13 0.33
CA ILE A 75 -3.74 -3.22 0.56
C ILE A 75 -3.38 -4.44 1.41
N PRO A 76 -3.99 -4.68 2.59
CA PRO A 76 -3.65 -5.85 3.40
C PRO A 76 -3.82 -7.18 2.67
N LEU A 77 -4.96 -7.40 1.98
CA LEU A 77 -5.23 -8.68 1.32
C LEU A 77 -4.34 -8.90 0.09
N ASN A 78 -4.07 -7.85 -0.68
CA ASN A 78 -3.18 -7.96 -1.82
C ASN A 78 -1.75 -8.24 -1.36
N LEU A 79 -1.22 -7.50 -0.38
CA LEU A 79 0.14 -7.71 0.11
C LEU A 79 0.32 -9.07 0.82
N ALA A 80 -0.71 -9.58 1.49
CA ALA A 80 -0.70 -10.95 2.05
C ALA A 80 -0.49 -12.02 0.97
N SER A 81 -1.01 -11.80 -0.24
CA SER A 81 -0.80 -12.68 -1.39
C SER A 81 0.62 -12.62 -1.97
N TYR A 82 1.45 -11.68 -1.50
CA TYR A 82 2.85 -11.52 -1.87
C TYR A 82 3.78 -11.61 -0.65
N GLY A 83 3.41 -12.42 0.35
CA GLY A 83 4.27 -12.74 1.48
C GLY A 83 4.39 -11.65 2.54
N TRP A 84 3.52 -10.63 2.52
CA TRP A 84 3.63 -9.47 3.40
C TRP A 84 2.42 -9.29 4.31
N LYS A 85 2.67 -9.09 5.61
CA LYS A 85 1.65 -8.75 6.59
C LYS A 85 1.80 -7.27 6.96
N VAL A 86 0.84 -6.45 6.58
CA VAL A 86 0.85 -5.01 6.91
C VAL A 86 0.71 -4.82 8.42
N GLY A 87 1.60 -4.02 9.03
CA GLY A 87 1.72 -3.87 10.47
C GLY A 87 0.44 -3.42 11.16
N TYR A 88 -0.29 -2.43 10.61
CA TYR A 88 -1.53 -1.94 11.23
C TYR A 88 -2.65 -2.99 11.31
N VAL A 89 -2.55 -4.12 10.60
CA VAL A 89 -3.50 -5.24 10.72
C VAL A 89 -3.47 -5.80 12.14
N ALA A 90 -2.37 -5.65 12.89
CA ALA A 90 -2.29 -6.06 14.29
C ALA A 90 -3.30 -5.34 15.22
N MET A 91 -3.88 -4.21 14.79
CA MET A 91 -5.01 -3.57 15.49
C MET A 91 -6.30 -4.39 15.49
N PHE A 92 -6.38 -5.37 14.59
CA PHE A 92 -7.57 -6.16 14.29
C PHE A 92 -7.23 -7.65 14.48
N PRO A 93 -7.13 -8.14 15.74
CA PRO A 93 -6.57 -9.46 16.02
C PRO A 93 -7.30 -10.59 15.30
N GLU A 94 -8.63 -10.51 15.22
CA GLU A 94 -9.44 -11.53 14.54
C GLU A 94 -9.16 -11.60 13.03
N GLU A 95 -8.98 -10.45 12.38
CA GLU A 95 -8.59 -10.34 10.98
C GLU A 95 -7.14 -10.76 10.77
N ALA A 96 -6.26 -10.39 11.72
CA ALA A 96 -4.84 -10.72 11.69
C ALA A 96 -4.56 -12.22 11.81
N GLU A 97 -5.38 -12.95 12.57
CA GLU A 97 -5.31 -14.41 12.73
C GLU A 97 -5.83 -15.16 11.51
N LYS A 98 -6.86 -14.63 10.85
CA LYS A 98 -7.47 -15.25 9.65
C LYS A 98 -6.71 -14.94 8.36
N MET A 99 -5.72 -14.04 8.40
CA MET A 99 -4.99 -13.60 7.21
C MET A 99 -4.05 -14.68 6.69
N ILE A 100 -4.33 -15.19 5.50
CA ILE A 100 -3.48 -16.17 4.81
C ILE A 100 -2.38 -15.44 4.06
N ILE A 101 -1.13 -15.74 4.40
CA ILE A 101 0.04 -15.16 3.75
C ILE A 101 0.68 -16.21 2.86
N PHE A 102 0.91 -15.88 1.59
CA PHE A 102 1.54 -16.77 0.61
C PHE A 102 2.27 -15.96 -0.47
N LYS A 103 3.04 -16.61 -1.36
CA LYS A 103 3.79 -15.95 -2.43
C LYS A 103 3.20 -16.29 -3.79
N LYS A 104 2.20 -15.54 -4.25
CA LYS A 104 1.58 -15.69 -5.59
C LYS A 104 2.67 -15.57 -6.66
N ARG A 105 2.73 -16.55 -7.58
CA ARG A 105 3.80 -16.66 -8.61
C ARG A 105 5.24 -16.64 -8.02
N ASN A 106 5.39 -17.06 -6.76
CA ASN A 106 6.62 -16.94 -5.99
C ASN A 106 7.15 -15.48 -5.84
N VAL A 107 6.31 -14.47 -6.09
CA VAL A 107 6.67 -13.06 -5.93
C VAL A 107 6.55 -12.63 -4.47
N GLN A 108 7.46 -11.74 -4.04
CA GLN A 108 7.52 -11.25 -2.66
C GLN A 108 7.54 -9.72 -2.56
N CYS A 109 6.67 -9.16 -1.71
CA CYS A 109 6.81 -7.80 -1.23
C CYS A 109 7.90 -7.75 -0.15
N ILE A 110 8.82 -6.77 -0.23
CA ILE A 110 10.02 -6.71 0.62
C ILE A 110 10.15 -5.44 1.45
N ALA A 111 9.45 -4.37 1.06
CA ALA A 111 9.32 -3.15 1.83
C ALA A 111 8.01 -2.43 1.47
N ALA A 112 7.41 -1.74 2.43
CA ALA A 112 6.20 -0.96 2.23
C ALA A 112 6.29 0.41 2.92
N ALA A 113 6.00 1.47 2.16
CA ALA A 113 5.78 2.80 2.71
C ALA A 113 4.30 3.16 2.57
N HIS A 114 3.71 3.69 3.64
CA HIS A 114 2.31 4.10 3.66
C HIS A 114 2.24 5.60 3.92
N CYS A 115 1.54 6.37 3.09
CA CYS A 115 1.32 7.80 3.33
C CYS A 115 -0.17 8.13 3.48
N HIS A 116 -0.51 8.95 4.47
CA HIS A 116 -1.87 9.47 4.67
C HIS A 116 -1.85 10.81 5.41
N GLN A 117 -2.79 11.71 5.10
CA GLN A 117 -2.89 13.05 5.70
C GLN A 117 -3.34 13.10 7.17
N ASP A 118 -3.59 11.96 7.82
CA ASP A 118 -4.16 11.91 9.17
C ASP A 118 -3.01 11.71 10.15
N VAL A 119 -2.51 12.81 10.70
CA VAL A 119 -1.29 12.85 11.52
C VAL A 119 -1.42 11.95 12.73
N THR A 120 -2.51 12.08 13.49
CA THR A 120 -2.71 11.29 14.72
C THR A 120 -2.76 9.80 14.44
N LYS A 121 -3.43 9.38 13.36
CA LYS A 121 -3.46 7.97 12.95
C LYS A 121 -2.09 7.47 12.53
N ILE A 122 -1.39 8.24 11.69
CA ILE A 122 -0.14 7.80 11.09
C ILE A 122 1.00 7.80 12.10
N GLU A 123 1.11 8.79 12.98
CA GLU A 123 2.10 8.78 14.07
C GLU A 123 1.89 7.58 15.00
N LYS A 124 0.63 7.23 15.28
CA LYS A 124 0.31 6.02 16.03
C LYS A 124 0.73 4.75 15.28
N TYR A 125 0.51 4.68 13.97
CA TYR A 125 0.90 3.52 13.18
C TYR A 125 2.41 3.38 13.13
N GLU A 126 3.13 4.48 12.89
CA GLU A 126 4.58 4.51 12.91
C GLU A 126 5.14 4.06 14.26
N SER A 127 4.61 4.57 15.36
CA SER A 127 5.09 4.20 16.69
C SER A 127 4.81 2.74 17.08
N LEU A 128 3.73 2.13 16.60
CA LEU A 128 3.28 0.81 17.06
C LEU A 128 3.58 -0.33 16.08
N TYR A 129 3.66 -0.01 14.79
CA TYR A 129 3.61 -1.01 13.71
C TYR A 129 4.71 -0.86 12.67
N SER A 130 5.59 0.15 12.79
CA SER A 130 6.75 0.24 11.92
C SER A 130 7.73 -0.91 12.18
N SER A 131 8.56 -1.19 11.17
CA SER A 131 9.66 -2.14 11.19
C SER A 131 10.78 -1.64 10.29
N ASP A 132 11.92 -2.33 10.27
CA ASP A 132 13.04 -2.01 9.37
C ASP A 132 12.67 -1.91 7.88
N ASN A 133 11.52 -2.46 7.49
CA ASN A 133 11.05 -2.50 6.10
C ASN A 133 9.59 -2.03 5.94
N GLU A 134 8.96 -1.50 6.98
CA GLU A 134 7.63 -0.90 6.91
C GLU A 134 7.58 0.41 7.69
N HIS A 135 7.19 1.50 7.03
CA HIS A 135 7.05 2.80 7.68
C HIS A 135 5.80 3.55 7.21
N PHE A 136 5.33 4.46 8.07
CA PHE A 136 4.10 5.23 7.94
C PHE A 136 4.41 6.73 8.01
N PHE A 137 3.97 7.48 6.99
CA PHE A 137 4.36 8.86 6.76
C PHE A 137 3.17 9.79 6.58
N THR A 138 3.27 11.02 7.08
CA THR A 138 2.31 12.09 6.80
C THR A 138 2.73 12.94 5.60
N ASP A 139 3.99 12.82 5.18
CA ASP A 139 4.59 13.48 4.03
C ASP A 139 4.86 12.46 2.92
N ALA A 140 4.29 12.71 1.74
CA ALA A 140 4.43 11.83 0.59
C ALA A 140 5.85 11.88 -0.02
N GLU A 141 6.54 13.02 0.05
CA GLU A 141 7.91 13.15 -0.45
C GLU A 141 8.88 12.39 0.45
N ALA A 142 8.70 12.47 1.76
CA ALA A 142 9.50 11.69 2.71
C ALA A 142 9.31 10.17 2.53
N ALA A 143 8.06 9.74 2.31
CA ALA A 143 7.75 8.33 2.05
C ALA A 143 8.40 7.81 0.75
N ASP A 144 8.31 8.58 -0.32
CA ASP A 144 8.90 8.25 -1.62
C ASP A 144 10.44 8.22 -1.54
N ALA A 145 11.05 9.20 -0.86
CA ALA A 145 12.49 9.19 -0.64
C ALA A 145 12.93 7.96 0.17
N TRP A 146 12.22 7.62 1.23
CA TRP A 146 12.54 6.46 2.07
C TRP A 146 12.46 5.14 1.29
N ILE A 147 11.35 4.86 0.60
CA ILE A 147 11.16 3.59 -0.11
C ILE A 147 12.11 3.42 -1.30
N ARG A 148 12.51 4.52 -1.96
CA ARG A 148 13.52 4.48 -3.01
C ARG A 148 14.90 4.18 -2.45
N SER A 149 15.23 4.77 -1.30
CA SER A 149 16.50 4.52 -0.60
C SER A 149 16.57 3.15 0.08
N SER A 150 15.43 2.51 0.37
CA SER A 150 15.36 1.21 1.03
C SER A 150 15.80 0.10 0.07
N ASN A 151 17.11 -0.01 -0.17
CA ASN A 151 17.71 -1.13 -0.87
C ASN A 151 18.26 -2.10 0.17
N ARG A 152 17.56 -3.23 0.36
CA ARG A 152 18.19 -4.38 1.01
C ARG A 152 19.07 -5.07 -0.02
N SER A 153 20.38 -5.05 0.22
CA SER A 153 21.31 -5.99 -0.39
C SER A 153 20.86 -7.40 0.02
N TRP A 154 20.45 -8.22 -0.93
CA TRP A 154 20.23 -9.63 -0.69
C TRP A 154 21.59 -10.28 -0.47
N SER A 155 21.87 -10.71 0.75
CA SER A 155 22.99 -11.60 1.08
C SER A 155 22.58 -13.04 0.87
#